data_AF-A0A2P8ALP1-F1
#
_entry.id   AF-A0A2P8ALP1-F1
#
_cell.length_a   1.000
_cell.length_b   1.000
_cell.length_c   1.000
_cell.angle_alpha   90.00
_cell.angle_beta   90.00
_cell.angle_gamma   90.00
#
_symmetry.space_group_name_H-M   'P 1'
#
loop_
_entity.id
_entity.type
_entity.pdbx_description
1 polymer ?
#
loop_
_entity_poly.entity_id
_entity_poly.type
_entity_poly.pdbx_seq_one_letter_code
_entity_poly.pdbx_strand_id
1 'polypeptide(L)'
;MQSLADHLRTLTQEQLTSLVASRRDATVEPAPKTAEQLAVRLLHPSSMAAACALLTLPQLQVGEAAGSLGDGCTTARLATLLGVPEGDVDLAVALRRLTELALIWPYADGFAAAHLSPLWPHPLDLGAGAAELLVARNLNELRRLAKLYGIPVTGRGKDELIVALVGWLARPENVRRLRRVS
;
A
#
# COMPACT_ATOMS: atom_id res chain seq x y z
N MET A 1 14.40 11.90 -1.99
CA MET A 1 13.97 10.90 -1.00
C MET A 1 13.43 11.68 0.19
N GLN A 2 12.11 11.86 0.30
CA GLN A 2 11.50 12.59 1.43
C GLN A 2 11.06 11.55 2.47
N SER A 3 11.80 11.45 3.57
CA SER A 3 11.42 10.60 4.69
C SER A 3 10.25 11.21 5.47
N LEU A 4 9.58 10.44 6.34
CA LEU A 4 8.56 10.99 7.22
C LEU A 4 9.14 12.12 8.11
N ALA A 5 10.38 11.99 8.58
CA ALA A 5 11.03 13.04 9.37
C ALA A 5 11.17 14.35 8.59
N ASP A 6 11.47 14.29 7.29
CA ASP A 6 11.54 15.48 6.43
C ASP A 6 10.15 16.10 6.26
N HIS A 7 9.13 15.27 6.04
CA HIS A 7 7.75 15.76 5.95
C HIS A 7 7.30 16.44 7.26
N LEU A 8 7.58 15.83 8.42
CA LEU A 8 7.23 16.41 9.72
C LEU A 8 7.84 17.79 9.94
N ARG A 9 9.04 18.08 9.40
CA ARG A 9 9.66 19.41 9.48
C ARG A 9 8.97 20.47 8.61
N THR A 10 8.23 20.04 7.59
CA THR A 10 7.46 20.95 6.72
C THR A 10 6.11 21.33 7.31
N LEU A 11 5.65 20.60 8.34
CA LEU A 11 4.37 20.87 8.98
C LEU A 11 4.43 22.17 9.80
N THR A 12 3.36 22.94 9.73
CA THR A 12 3.14 24.08 10.63
C THR A 12 2.96 23.60 12.07
N GLN A 13 3.14 24.52 13.03
CA GLN A 13 2.91 24.23 14.44
C GLN A 13 1.49 23.72 14.71
N GLU A 14 0.48 24.26 14.03
CA GLU A 14 -0.92 23.83 14.15
C GLU A 14 -1.12 22.40 13.65
N GLN A 15 -0.55 22.07 12.49
CA GLN A 15 -0.61 20.70 11.93
C GLN A 15 0.09 19.69 12.85
N LEU A 16 1.27 20.03 13.36
CA LEU A 16 2.01 19.15 14.27
C LEU A 16 1.26 18.95 15.59
N THR A 17 0.64 20.02 16.12
CA THR A 17 -0.18 19.96 17.34
C THR A 17 -1.38 19.05 17.13
N SER A 18 -2.06 19.15 15.99
CA SER A 18 -3.22 18.31 15.65
C SER A 18 -2.82 16.83 15.47
N LEU A 19 -1.69 16.56 14.80
CA LEU A 19 -1.13 15.21 14.66
C LEU A 19 -0.84 14.59 16.03
N VAL A 20 -0.11 15.30 16.90
CA VAL A 20 0.23 14.82 18.25
C VAL A 20 -1.03 14.64 19.12
N ALA A 21 -2.01 15.54 19.01
CA ALA A 21 -3.27 15.41 19.73
C ALA A 21 -4.07 14.17 19.29
N SER A 22 -4.01 13.82 17.99
CA SER A 22 -4.66 12.65 17.42
C SER A 22 -3.89 11.35 17.67
N ARG A 23 -2.56 11.40 17.75
CA ARG A 23 -1.65 10.26 17.91
C ARG A 23 -0.84 10.34 19.19
N ARG A 24 -1.55 10.42 20.31
CA ARG A 24 -0.96 10.53 21.67
C ARG A 24 -0.07 9.35 22.02
N ASP A 25 -0.30 8.20 21.40
CA ASP A 25 0.51 7.00 21.54
C ASP A 25 1.97 7.21 21.06
N ALA A 26 2.20 8.09 20.08
CA ALA A 26 3.53 8.43 19.61
C ALA A 26 4.29 9.39 20.55
N THR A 27 3.60 10.00 21.52
CA THR A 27 4.17 10.96 22.47
C THR A 27 4.20 10.47 23.91
N VAL A 28 4.04 9.16 24.14
CA VAL A 28 4.22 8.55 25.47
C VAL A 28 5.62 8.85 26.00
N GLU A 29 5.73 9.13 27.31
CA GLU A 29 7.02 9.49 27.92
C GLU A 29 8.06 8.36 27.77
N PRO A 30 9.33 8.69 27.45
CA PRO A 30 9.87 10.04 27.26
C PRO A 30 9.40 10.69 25.95
N ALA A 31 8.92 11.93 25.98
CA ALA A 31 8.45 12.60 24.77
C ALA A 31 9.55 12.72 23.70
N PRO A 32 9.23 12.51 22.40
CA PRO A 32 10.21 12.64 21.33
C PRO A 32 10.67 14.10 21.20
N LYS A 33 11.99 14.30 21.10
CA LYS A 33 12.61 15.64 21.05
C LYS A 33 12.96 16.09 19.63
N THR A 34 12.91 15.17 18.66
CA THR A 34 13.24 15.46 17.26
C THR A 34 12.20 14.86 16.30
N ALA A 35 12.17 15.38 15.07
CA ALA A 35 11.30 14.86 14.02
C ALA A 35 11.61 13.39 13.69
N GLU A 36 12.87 12.96 13.77
CA GLU A 36 13.28 11.57 13.58
C GLU A 36 12.72 10.66 14.67
N GLN A 37 12.84 11.08 15.94
CA GLN A 37 12.30 10.30 17.06
C GLN A 37 10.78 10.16 16.95
N LEU A 38 10.09 11.24 16.56
CA LEU A 38 8.65 11.20 16.32
C LEU A 38 8.30 10.31 15.13
N ALA A 39 9.02 10.42 14.00
CA ALA A 39 8.81 9.58 12.82
C ALA A 39 8.97 8.09 13.12
N VAL A 40 10.02 7.70 13.85
CA VAL A 40 10.24 6.30 14.27
C VAL A 40 9.06 5.78 15.07
N ARG A 41 8.50 6.59 15.98
CA ARG A 41 7.34 6.19 16.78
C ARG A 41 6.05 6.11 15.97
N LEU A 42 5.81 7.09 15.10
CA LEU A 42 4.64 7.10 14.23
C LEU A 42 4.62 5.90 13.26
N LEU A 43 5.79 5.44 12.83
CA LEU A 43 5.98 4.27 11.97
C LEU A 43 6.06 2.94 12.74
N HIS A 44 5.96 2.96 14.06
CA HIS A 44 5.90 1.72 14.83
C HIS A 44 4.60 0.97 14.52
N PRO A 45 4.62 -0.36 14.28
CA PRO A 45 3.43 -1.11 13.86
C PRO A 45 2.20 -0.91 14.77
N SER A 46 2.39 -0.96 16.10
CA SER A 46 1.29 -0.71 17.05
C SER A 46 0.72 0.71 16.95
N SER A 47 1.57 1.68 16.66
CA SER A 47 1.17 3.09 16.54
C SER A 47 0.39 3.30 15.25
N MET A 48 0.85 2.71 14.15
CA MET A 48 0.12 2.73 12.88
C MET A 48 -1.24 2.00 12.97
N ALA A 49 -1.29 0.87 13.68
CA ALA A 49 -2.55 0.16 13.94
C ALA A 49 -3.52 1.03 14.78
N ALA A 50 -3.02 1.72 15.80
CA ALA A 50 -3.81 2.66 16.59
C ALA A 50 -4.36 3.81 15.75
N ALA A 51 -3.55 4.36 14.83
CA ALA A 51 -4.00 5.39 13.89
C ALA A 51 -5.06 4.86 12.90
N CYS A 52 -4.91 3.62 12.43
CA CYS A 52 -5.91 2.97 11.57
C CYS A 52 -7.26 2.80 12.30
N ALA A 53 -7.26 2.57 13.61
CA ALA A 53 -8.49 2.49 14.40
C ALA A 53 -9.26 3.83 14.48
N LEU A 54 -8.63 4.96 14.11
CA LEU A 54 -9.27 6.28 14.03
C LEU A 54 -9.90 6.58 12.67
N LEU A 55 -9.75 5.67 11.71
CA LEU A 55 -10.24 5.83 10.34
C LEU A 55 -11.64 5.22 10.18
N THR A 56 -12.43 5.83 9.32
CA THR A 56 -13.65 5.20 8.80
C THR A 56 -13.28 4.09 7.80
N LEU A 57 -14.22 3.19 7.50
CA LEU A 57 -13.99 2.11 6.55
C LEU A 57 -13.51 2.60 5.16
N PRO A 58 -14.12 3.63 4.53
CA PRO A 58 -13.61 4.14 3.25
C PRO A 58 -12.17 4.64 3.33
N GLN A 59 -11.80 5.28 4.44
CA GLN A 59 -10.43 5.77 4.65
C GLN A 59 -9.43 4.63 4.85
N LEU A 60 -9.83 3.56 5.55
CA LEU A 60 -9.04 2.33 5.66
C LEU A 60 -8.80 1.69 4.30
N GLN A 61 -9.83 1.58 3.47
CA GLN A 61 -9.73 1.01 2.12
C GLN A 61 -8.79 1.82 1.22
N VAL A 62 -8.81 3.16 1.32
CA VAL A 62 -7.85 4.02 0.61
C VAL A 62 -6.43 3.80 1.14
N GLY A 63 -6.25 3.65 2.45
CA GLY A 63 -4.95 3.35 3.06
C GLY A 63 -4.39 2.00 2.61
N GLU A 64 -5.24 0.98 2.57
CA GLU A 64 -4.92 -0.37 2.09
C GLU A 64 -4.56 -0.37 0.61
N ALA A 65 -5.32 0.35 -0.22
CA ALA A 65 -5.03 0.56 -1.64
C ALA A 65 -3.68 1.28 -1.85
N ALA A 66 -3.40 2.32 -1.06
CA ALA A 66 -2.11 3.03 -1.10
C ALA A 66 -0.94 2.12 -0.70
N GLY A 67 -1.09 1.37 0.39
CA GLY A 67 -0.09 0.39 0.83
C GLY A 67 0.18 -0.70 -0.21
N SER A 68 -0.86 -1.14 -0.92
CA SER A 68 -0.76 -2.12 -2.01
C SER A 68 -0.05 -1.59 -3.25
N LEU A 69 -0.21 -0.29 -3.56
CA LEU A 69 0.47 0.36 -4.68
C LEU A 69 1.92 0.76 -4.35
N GLY A 70 2.25 0.87 -3.06
CA GLY A 70 3.57 1.25 -2.56
C GLY A 70 3.88 2.74 -2.72
N ASP A 71 5.17 3.08 -2.60
CA ASP A 71 5.64 4.45 -2.71
C ASP A 71 5.48 5.00 -4.13
N GLY A 72 5.16 6.29 -4.24
CA GLY A 72 4.82 6.93 -5.50
C GLY A 72 3.42 6.56 -6.01
N CYS A 73 2.52 6.11 -5.11
CA CYS A 73 1.12 5.96 -5.45
C CYS A 73 0.50 7.36 -5.68
N THR A 74 0.01 7.62 -6.89
CA THR A 74 -0.62 8.90 -7.24
C THR A 74 -2.13 8.83 -7.02
N THR A 75 -2.78 9.99 -6.86
CA THR A 75 -4.25 10.07 -6.78
C THR A 75 -4.92 9.41 -7.99
N ALA A 76 -4.41 9.62 -9.20
CA ALA A 76 -4.92 8.98 -10.42
C ALA A 76 -4.85 7.44 -10.36
N ARG A 77 -3.73 6.88 -9.87
CA ARG A 77 -3.57 5.42 -9.72
C ARG A 77 -4.50 4.85 -8.66
N LEU A 78 -4.68 5.57 -7.55
CA LEU A 78 -5.64 5.19 -6.50
C LEU A 78 -7.07 5.22 -7.01
N ALA A 79 -7.48 6.31 -7.68
CA ALA A 79 -8.80 6.45 -8.28
C ALA A 79 -9.09 5.31 -9.27
N THR A 80 -8.11 4.99 -10.12
CA THR A 80 -8.20 3.87 -11.08
C THR A 80 -8.37 2.53 -10.37
N LEU A 81 -7.62 2.28 -9.28
CA LEU A 81 -7.70 1.03 -8.51
C LEU A 81 -9.05 0.90 -7.79
N LEU A 82 -9.55 2.00 -7.23
CA LEU A 82 -10.81 2.05 -6.48
C LEU A 82 -12.04 2.15 -7.39
N GLY A 83 -11.85 2.39 -8.69
CA GLY A 83 -12.93 2.51 -9.67
C GLY A 83 -13.74 3.81 -9.54
N VAL A 84 -13.11 4.87 -9.03
CA VAL A 84 -13.73 6.20 -8.82
C VAL A 84 -13.07 7.25 -9.72
N PRO A 85 -13.71 8.40 -9.98
CA PRO A 85 -13.08 9.53 -10.67
C PRO A 85 -11.87 10.08 -9.92
N GLU A 86 -10.87 10.61 -10.64
CA GLU A 86 -9.68 11.22 -10.00
C GLU A 86 -10.02 12.44 -9.12
N GLY A 87 -11.06 13.19 -9.48
CA GLY A 87 -11.58 14.32 -8.72
C GLY A 87 -12.64 13.96 -7.68
N ASP A 88 -12.73 12.69 -7.29
CA ASP A 88 -13.70 12.23 -6.29
C ASP A 88 -13.44 12.88 -4.91
N VAL A 89 -14.50 13.45 -4.33
CA VAL A 89 -14.41 14.22 -3.08
C VAL A 89 -14.09 13.31 -1.90
N ASP A 90 -14.64 12.10 -1.87
CA ASP A 90 -14.43 11.15 -0.77
C ASP A 90 -13.00 10.60 -0.79
N LEU A 91 -12.44 10.34 -1.98
CA LEU A 91 -11.02 10.01 -2.13
C LEU A 91 -10.12 11.13 -1.61
N ALA A 92 -10.40 12.38 -1.97
CA ALA A 92 -9.62 13.54 -1.51
C ALA A 92 -9.71 13.73 0.02
N VAL A 93 -10.88 13.52 0.61
CA VAL A 93 -11.09 13.54 2.07
C VAL A 93 -10.32 12.42 2.75
N ALA A 94 -10.32 11.21 2.18
CA ALA A 94 -9.59 10.08 2.73
C ALA A 94 -8.07 10.29 2.70
N LEU A 95 -7.52 10.75 1.57
CA LEU A 95 -6.09 11.06 1.44
C LEU A 95 -5.64 12.15 2.42
N ARG A 96 -6.46 13.19 2.60
CA ARG A 96 -6.20 14.23 3.60
C ARG A 96 -6.15 13.63 5.00
N ARG A 97 -7.13 12.78 5.36
CA ARG A 97 -7.18 12.17 6.69
C ARG A 97 -5.99 11.24 6.96
N LEU A 98 -5.58 10.45 5.99
CA LEU A 98 -4.39 9.61 6.08
C LEU A 98 -3.12 10.44 6.27
N THR A 99 -3.03 11.59 5.58
CA THR A 99 -1.90 12.54 5.72
C THR A 99 -1.89 13.20 7.11
N GLU A 100 -3.05 13.63 7.62
CA GLU A 100 -3.20 14.21 8.96
C GLU A 100 -2.76 13.27 10.08
N LEU A 101 -2.92 11.96 9.88
CA LEU A 101 -2.47 10.92 10.82
C LEU A 101 -1.03 10.44 10.55
N ALA A 102 -0.33 11.06 9.60
CA ALA A 102 1.00 10.67 9.16
C ALA A 102 1.11 9.19 8.75
N LEU A 103 0.03 8.63 8.17
CA LEU A 103 0.00 7.29 7.56
C LEU A 103 0.44 7.31 6.10
N ILE A 104 0.34 8.46 5.44
CA ILE A 104 0.96 8.72 4.14
C ILE A 104 1.52 10.14 4.15
N TRP A 105 2.44 10.44 3.25
CA TRP A 105 2.95 11.79 3.05
C TRP A 105 3.41 12.00 1.60
N PRO A 106 3.53 13.26 1.13
CA PRO A 106 4.03 13.55 -0.20
C PRO A 106 5.40 12.90 -0.47
N TYR A 107 5.52 12.22 -1.59
CA TYR A 107 6.74 11.55 -2.03
C TYR A 107 6.80 11.50 -3.55
N ALA A 108 7.80 12.17 -4.12
CA ALA A 108 7.89 12.39 -5.58
C ALA A 108 6.56 12.95 -6.12
N ASP A 109 5.96 12.32 -7.13
CA ASP A 109 4.70 12.76 -7.74
C ASP A 109 3.44 12.16 -7.07
N GLY A 110 3.60 11.48 -5.94
CA GLY A 110 2.51 10.79 -5.24
C GLY A 110 2.73 10.76 -3.73
N PHE A 111 2.41 9.61 -3.12
CA PHE A 111 2.54 9.41 -1.67
C PHE A 111 3.51 8.28 -1.32
N ALA A 112 4.18 8.42 -0.18
CA ALA A 112 4.86 7.31 0.48
C ALA A 112 3.83 6.49 1.26
N ALA A 113 3.75 5.20 0.96
CA ALA A 113 2.74 4.30 1.49
C ALA A 113 3.23 2.85 1.64
N ALA A 114 4.41 2.50 1.13
CA ALA A 114 4.94 1.12 1.17
C ALA A 114 5.04 0.57 2.60
N HIS A 115 5.32 1.44 3.57
CA HIS A 115 5.40 1.10 4.98
C HIS A 115 4.06 0.60 5.57
N LEU A 116 2.92 0.86 4.92
CA LEU A 116 1.61 0.38 5.35
C LEU A 116 1.36 -1.10 4.97
N SER A 117 2.10 -1.66 4.01
CA SER A 117 1.89 -3.03 3.52
C SER A 117 1.81 -4.09 4.64
N PRO A 118 2.64 -4.05 5.71
CA PRO A 118 2.56 -5.03 6.80
C PRO A 118 1.26 -4.99 7.62
N LEU A 119 0.48 -3.92 7.55
CA LEU A 119 -0.81 -3.83 8.26
C LEU A 119 -1.91 -4.68 7.61
N TRP A 120 -1.76 -4.97 6.32
CA TRP A 120 -2.73 -5.72 5.53
C TRP A 120 -2.01 -6.89 4.84
N PRO A 121 -1.80 -8.02 5.55
CA PRO A 121 -1.15 -9.19 4.98
C PRO A 121 -1.93 -9.79 3.80
N HIS A 122 -3.24 -9.59 3.76
CA HIS A 122 -4.13 -9.98 2.66
C HIS A 122 -4.91 -8.76 2.18
N PRO A 123 -4.25 -7.83 1.46
CA PRO A 123 -4.88 -6.58 1.10
C PRO A 123 -6.07 -6.84 0.16
N LEU A 124 -7.13 -6.07 0.34
CA LEU A 124 -8.38 -6.12 -0.41
C LEU A 124 -9.08 -7.50 -0.31
N ASP A 125 -8.80 -8.24 0.75
CA ASP A 125 -9.28 -9.62 1.00
C ASP A 125 -8.95 -10.58 -0.16
N LEU A 126 -7.84 -10.33 -0.88
CA LEU A 126 -7.42 -11.13 -2.03
C LEU A 126 -6.66 -12.42 -1.63
N GLY A 127 -6.41 -12.62 -0.34
CA GLY A 127 -5.63 -13.74 0.18
C GLY A 127 -4.13 -13.61 -0.05
N ALA A 128 -3.43 -14.75 -0.07
CA ALA A 128 -1.97 -14.78 -0.26
C ALA A 128 -1.54 -14.31 -1.66
N GLY A 129 -0.36 -13.69 -1.74
CA GLY A 129 0.14 -13.15 -3.00
C GLY A 129 0.38 -14.22 -4.06
N ALA A 130 0.27 -13.85 -5.35
CA ALA A 130 0.44 -14.79 -6.45
C ALA A 130 1.81 -15.51 -6.42
N ALA A 131 2.89 -14.83 -6.02
CA ALA A 131 4.20 -15.44 -5.89
C ALA A 131 4.19 -16.57 -4.84
N GLU A 132 3.62 -16.30 -3.66
CA GLU A 132 3.52 -17.27 -2.56
C GLU A 132 2.70 -18.50 -2.97
N LEU A 133 1.53 -18.27 -3.59
CA LEU A 133 0.67 -19.34 -4.08
C LEU A 133 1.33 -20.19 -5.18
N LEU A 134 2.18 -19.58 -6.02
CA LEU A 134 2.87 -20.27 -7.11
C LEU A 134 4.12 -21.03 -6.64
N VAL A 135 4.79 -20.58 -5.57
CA VAL A 135 5.94 -21.29 -4.98
C VAL A 135 5.53 -22.68 -4.49
N ALA A 136 4.32 -22.82 -3.93
CA ALA A 136 3.78 -24.10 -3.47
C ALA A 136 3.46 -25.09 -4.62
N ARG A 137 3.40 -24.63 -5.87
CA ARG A 137 3.08 -25.46 -7.05
C ARG A 137 4.30 -26.19 -7.59
N ASN A 138 4.06 -27.33 -8.25
CA ASN A 138 5.14 -28.06 -8.93
C ASN A 138 5.41 -27.46 -10.34
N LEU A 139 6.57 -27.76 -10.92
CA LEU A 139 7.01 -27.19 -12.20
C LEU A 139 6.05 -27.53 -13.37
N ASN A 140 5.40 -28.70 -13.33
CA ASN A 140 4.47 -29.11 -14.38
C ASN A 140 3.18 -28.30 -14.33
N GLU A 141 2.65 -28.00 -13.14
CA GLU A 141 1.51 -27.10 -12.95
C GLU A 141 1.82 -25.69 -13.43
N LEU A 142 3.00 -25.16 -13.09
CA LEU A 142 3.45 -23.84 -13.55
C LEU A 142 3.55 -23.77 -15.08
N ARG A 143 4.09 -24.81 -15.73
CA ARG A 143 4.15 -24.89 -17.19
C ARG A 143 2.76 -24.96 -17.83
N ARG A 144 1.80 -25.66 -17.21
CA ARG A 144 0.39 -25.70 -17.68
C ARG A 144 -0.27 -24.33 -17.59
N LEU A 145 -0.12 -23.64 -16.46
CA LEU A 145 -0.64 -22.28 -16.27
C LEU A 145 -0.01 -21.29 -17.25
N ALA A 146 1.32 -21.33 -17.40
CA ALA A 146 2.02 -20.49 -18.36
C ALA A 146 1.53 -20.72 -19.79
N LYS A 147 1.34 -21.98 -20.20
CA LYS A 147 0.78 -22.31 -21.52
C LYS A 147 -0.66 -21.80 -21.68
N LEU A 148 -1.50 -21.91 -20.65
CA LEU A 148 -2.88 -21.39 -20.66
C LEU A 148 -2.92 -19.88 -20.87
N TYR A 149 -1.98 -19.14 -20.27
CA TYR A 149 -1.89 -17.68 -20.38
C TYR A 149 -1.04 -17.20 -21.57
N GLY A 150 -0.55 -18.11 -22.41
CA GLY A 150 0.28 -17.76 -23.58
C GLY A 150 1.69 -17.28 -23.23
N ILE A 151 2.20 -17.62 -22.04
CA ILE A 151 3.54 -17.26 -21.56
C ILE A 151 4.55 -18.30 -22.05
N PRO A 152 5.68 -17.90 -22.68
CA PRO A 152 6.72 -18.82 -23.11
C PRO A 152 7.29 -19.65 -21.95
N VAL A 153 7.38 -20.97 -22.15
CA VAL A 153 7.85 -21.94 -21.15
C VAL A 153 9.23 -22.53 -21.44
N THR A 154 9.70 -22.43 -22.68
CA THR A 154 10.94 -23.08 -23.15
C THR A 154 12.16 -22.46 -22.49
N GLY A 155 13.04 -23.31 -21.95
CA GLY A 155 14.28 -22.88 -21.29
C GLY A 155 14.10 -22.30 -19.89
N ARG A 156 12.87 -22.21 -19.36
CA ARG A 156 12.62 -21.58 -18.06
C ARG A 156 12.65 -22.54 -16.88
N GLY A 157 13.38 -22.14 -15.84
CA GLY A 157 13.35 -22.77 -14.51
C GLY A 157 12.05 -22.46 -13.74
N LYS A 158 11.91 -23.05 -12.54
CA LYS A 158 10.74 -22.82 -11.68
C LYS A 158 10.59 -21.32 -11.33
N ASP A 159 11.67 -20.69 -10.88
CA ASP A 159 11.64 -19.30 -10.42
C ASP A 159 11.35 -18.31 -11.56
N GLU A 160 11.95 -18.53 -12.74
CA GLU A 160 11.70 -17.72 -13.93
C GLU A 160 10.25 -17.83 -14.42
N LEU A 161 9.62 -19.00 -14.28
CA LEU A 161 8.19 -19.19 -14.56
C LEU A 161 7.32 -18.47 -13.55
N ILE A 162 7.65 -18.51 -12.25
CA ILE A 162 6.93 -17.78 -11.21
C ILE A 162 6.99 -16.27 -11.50
N VAL A 163 8.16 -15.71 -11.76
CA VAL A 163 8.33 -14.29 -12.11
C VAL A 163 7.50 -13.92 -13.35
N ALA A 164 7.52 -14.74 -14.39
CA ALA A 164 6.74 -14.48 -15.60
C ALA A 164 5.23 -14.53 -15.37
N LEU A 165 4.75 -15.49 -14.57
CA LEU A 165 3.34 -15.62 -14.20
C LEU A 165 2.87 -14.45 -13.33
N VAL A 166 3.67 -14.08 -12.32
CA VAL A 166 3.40 -12.91 -11.46
C VAL A 166 3.36 -11.64 -12.28
N GLY A 167 4.33 -11.43 -13.18
CA GLY A 167 4.36 -10.27 -14.08
C GLY A 167 3.17 -10.23 -15.04
N TRP A 168 2.65 -11.39 -15.46
CA TRP A 168 1.43 -11.47 -16.25
C TRP A 168 0.19 -11.11 -15.43
N LEU A 169 0.06 -11.62 -14.21
CA LEU A 169 -1.06 -11.34 -13.29
C LEU A 169 -1.06 -9.91 -12.75
N ALA A 170 0.10 -9.24 -12.70
CA ALA A 170 0.22 -7.85 -12.28
C ALA A 170 -0.45 -6.87 -13.26
N ARG A 171 -0.81 -7.31 -14.48
CA ARG A 171 -1.51 -6.48 -15.47
C ARG A 171 -3.03 -6.57 -15.24
N PRO A 172 -3.73 -5.47 -14.92
CA PRO A 172 -5.18 -5.51 -14.65
C PRO A 172 -5.97 -6.14 -15.80
N GLU A 173 -5.51 -5.96 -17.04
CA GLU A 173 -6.25 -6.40 -18.24
C GLU A 173 -6.23 -7.91 -18.37
N ASN A 174 -5.15 -8.53 -17.91
CA ASN A 174 -5.00 -9.97 -17.88
C ASN A 174 -5.92 -10.59 -16.82
N VAL A 175 -6.01 -9.97 -15.63
CA VAL A 175 -6.91 -10.42 -14.56
C VAL A 175 -8.38 -10.27 -14.98
N ARG A 176 -8.75 -9.14 -15.62
CA ARG A 176 -10.10 -8.92 -16.15
C ARG A 176 -10.50 -9.96 -17.19
N ARG A 177 -9.56 -10.45 -18.00
CA ARG A 177 -9.81 -11.53 -18.97
C ARG A 177 -10.17 -12.85 -18.28
N LEU A 178 -9.59 -13.15 -17.12
CA LEU A 178 -9.91 -14.38 -16.37
C LEU A 178 -11.37 -14.40 -15.88
N ARG A 179 -11.90 -13.25 -15.42
CA ARG A 179 -13.30 -13.14 -14.94
C ARG A 179 -14.36 -13.31 -16.03
N ARG A 180 -14.01 -13.20 -17.31
CA ARG A 180 -14.98 -13.35 -18.43
C ARG A 180 -15.13 -14.80 -18.92
N VAL A 181 -14.32 -15.72 -18.39
CA VAL A 181 -14.26 -17.12 -18.85
C VAL A 181 -14.85 -18.08 -17.80
N SER A 182 -15.47 -17.55 -16.74
CA SER A 182 -16.20 -18.30 -15.71
C SER A 182 -17.68 -17.95 -15.75
#